data_AF-G0QKE6-F1
#
_entry.id   AF-G0QKE6-F1
#
_cell.length_a   1.000
_cell.length_b   1.000
_cell.length_c   1.000
_cell.angle_alpha   90.00
_cell.angle_beta   90.00
_cell.angle_gamma   90.00
#
_symmetry.space_group_name_H-M   'P 1'
#
loop_
_entity.id
_entity.type
_entity.pdbx_description
1 polymer ?
#
loop_
_entity_poly.entity_id
_entity_poly.type
_entity_poly.pdbx_seq_one_letter_code
_entity_poly.pdbx_strand_id
1 'polypeptide(L)'
;MFEESIYNLIPKEYVIPPKPQKYRSKYPHDLFPTGSTLIHHTTSRPNVANLSGDYTLVKGPHCHKDNNKTFGSVKGNNKCNSTEFLKKNSGLMGSNQLPEKKIFKYSDSENRKEFIPKINDKPIMGQVSKKNYILSNAAEIILS
;
A
#
# COMPACT_ATOMS: atom_id res chain seq x y z
N MET A 1 -9.86 59.15 -12.66
CA MET A 1 -10.69 59.81 -13.69
C MET A 1 -10.23 59.21 -15.00
N PHE A 2 -11.11 58.51 -15.73
CA PHE A 2 -10.71 57.95 -17.03
C PHE A 2 -10.56 59.13 -18.00
N GLU A 3 -9.42 59.22 -18.71
CA GLU A 3 -9.30 60.17 -19.82
C GLU A 3 -10.37 59.84 -20.85
N GLU A 4 -11.15 60.85 -21.23
CA GLU A 4 -12.27 60.70 -22.15
C GLU A 4 -11.71 60.33 -23.54
N SER A 5 -12.01 59.12 -23.98
CA SER A 5 -11.56 58.59 -25.26
C SER A 5 -12.72 57.95 -25.99
N ILE A 6 -12.83 58.22 -27.30
CA ILE A 6 -13.86 57.65 -28.18
C ILE A 6 -13.86 56.11 -28.18
N TYR A 7 -12.71 55.50 -27.86
CA TYR A 7 -12.56 54.05 -27.79
C TYR A 7 -13.18 53.44 -26.51
N ASN A 8 -13.54 54.27 -25.53
CA ASN A 8 -14.17 53.84 -24.28
C ASN A 8 -15.72 54.00 -24.29
N LEU A 9 -16.31 54.37 -25.44
CA LEU A 9 -17.76 54.54 -25.58
C LEU A 9 -18.55 53.23 -25.47
N ILE A 10 -17.96 52.11 -25.90
CA ILE A 10 -18.55 50.78 -25.78
C ILE A 10 -17.85 50.06 -24.63
N PRO A 11 -18.58 49.64 -23.58
CA PRO A 11 -17.97 48.87 -22.51
C PRO A 11 -17.41 47.56 -23.09
N LYS A 12 -16.20 47.19 -22.66
CA LYS A 12 -15.63 45.87 -23.01
C LYS A 12 -16.57 44.79 -22.50
N GLU A 13 -16.80 43.78 -23.33
CA GLU A 13 -17.63 42.63 -22.96
C GLU A 13 -17.04 41.99 -21.69
N TYR A 14 -17.85 41.94 -20.63
CA TYR A 14 -17.44 41.31 -19.39
C TYR A 14 -17.50 39.79 -19.56
N VAL A 15 -16.34 39.15 -19.63
CA VAL A 15 -16.25 37.69 -19.64
C VAL A 15 -16.43 37.19 -18.22
N ILE A 16 -17.58 36.54 -17.97
CA ILE A 16 -17.86 35.91 -16.67
C ILE A 16 -16.82 34.80 -16.47
N PRO A 17 -16.01 34.83 -15.39
CA PRO A 17 -15.05 33.76 -15.14
C PRO A 17 -15.79 32.42 -14.94
N PRO A 18 -15.26 31.31 -15.46
CA PRO A 18 -15.89 30.00 -15.28
C PRO A 18 -15.95 29.65 -13.79
N LYS A 19 -17.06 29.05 -13.36
CA LYS A 19 -17.23 28.60 -11.97
C LYS A 19 -16.14 27.59 -11.61
N PRO A 20 -15.54 27.67 -10.40
CA PRO A 20 -14.57 26.68 -9.96
C PRO A 20 -15.21 25.29 -9.88
N GLN A 21 -14.38 24.25 -10.00
CA GLN A 21 -14.85 22.87 -9.83
C GLN A 21 -15.40 22.65 -8.42
N LYS A 22 -16.45 21.83 -8.30
CA LYS A 22 -16.97 21.41 -7.00
C LYS A 22 -15.92 20.60 -6.26
N TYR A 23 -15.74 20.87 -4.97
CA TYR A 23 -14.93 20.03 -4.09
C TYR A 23 -15.44 18.59 -4.13
N ARG A 24 -14.53 17.63 -4.36
CA ARG A 24 -14.79 16.20 -4.22
C ARG A 24 -14.01 15.70 -3.01
N SER A 25 -14.68 14.93 -2.15
CA SER A 25 -14.02 14.32 -1.00
C SER A 25 -12.86 13.43 -1.45
N LYS A 26 -11.79 13.40 -0.64
CA LYS A 26 -10.70 12.42 -0.79
C LYS A 26 -11.19 10.97 -0.65
N TYR A 27 -12.31 10.77 0.03
CA TYR A 27 -12.89 9.46 0.34
C TYR A 27 -13.88 8.99 -0.72
N PRO A 28 -13.90 7.67 -1.03
CA PRO A 28 -14.83 7.10 -1.99
C PRO A 28 -16.28 7.18 -1.47
N HIS A 29 -17.22 7.46 -2.37
CA HIS A 29 -18.65 7.60 -2.06
C HIS A 29 -19.35 6.25 -1.89
N ASP A 30 -18.79 5.17 -2.45
CA ASP A 30 -19.30 3.79 -2.34
C ASP A 30 -18.77 3.07 -1.07
N LEU A 31 -18.23 3.84 -0.11
CA LEU A 31 -17.75 3.26 1.15
C LEU A 31 -18.93 3.03 2.10
N PHE A 32 -19.03 1.82 2.64
CA PHE A 32 -19.98 1.49 3.69
C PHE A 32 -19.78 2.38 4.93
N PRO A 33 -20.84 2.68 5.71
CA PRO A 33 -20.76 3.55 6.88
C PRO A 33 -19.68 3.06 7.85
N THR A 34 -18.77 3.95 8.20
CA THR A 34 -17.67 3.71 9.14
C THR A 34 -18.21 3.33 10.51
N GLY A 35 -17.78 2.19 11.09
CA GLY A 35 -17.98 1.89 12.51
C GLY A 35 -19.38 1.43 12.93
N SER A 36 -20.12 0.68 12.09
CA SER A 36 -21.33 0.01 12.57
C SER A 36 -20.98 -1.18 13.49
N THR A 37 -21.47 -1.15 14.73
CA THR A 37 -21.42 -2.26 15.69
C THR A 37 -22.61 -3.21 15.56
N LEU A 38 -23.54 -2.95 14.65
CA LEU A 38 -24.76 -3.75 14.44
C LEU A 38 -24.52 -4.92 13.46
N ILE A 39 -23.52 -5.76 13.73
CA ILE A 39 -23.20 -6.92 12.90
C ILE A 39 -23.52 -8.21 13.66
N HIS A 40 -24.03 -9.23 12.95
CA HIS A 40 -24.27 -10.56 13.52
C HIS A 40 -22.96 -11.22 13.99
N HIS A 41 -22.96 -11.74 15.22
CA HIS A 41 -21.86 -12.51 15.85
C HIS A 41 -21.29 -13.63 14.97
N THR A 42 -22.09 -14.20 14.06
CA THR A 42 -21.73 -15.34 13.22
C THR A 42 -20.96 -14.98 11.94
N THR A 43 -20.80 -13.68 11.64
CA THR A 43 -20.00 -13.25 10.49
C THR A 43 -18.52 -13.29 10.86
N SER A 44 -17.63 -13.54 9.89
CA SER A 44 -16.17 -13.66 10.05
C SER A 44 -15.44 -12.44 10.66
N ARG A 45 -16.18 -11.39 11.04
CA ARG A 45 -15.71 -10.25 11.82
C ARG A 45 -16.76 -9.87 12.87
N PRO A 46 -16.56 -10.25 14.15
CA PRO A 46 -17.38 -9.70 15.21
C PRO A 46 -17.04 -8.21 15.38
N ASN A 47 -18.05 -7.36 15.38
CA ASN A 47 -18.05 -5.99 15.90
C ASN A 47 -17.23 -4.87 15.26
N VAL A 48 -16.51 -5.06 14.14
CA VAL A 48 -15.86 -3.89 13.52
C VAL A 48 -15.73 -3.93 11.99
N ALA A 49 -16.32 -2.94 11.33
CA ALA A 49 -16.06 -2.58 9.94
C ALA A 49 -15.50 -1.15 9.88
N ASN A 50 -14.38 -0.98 9.14
CA ASN A 50 -13.73 0.32 8.88
C ASN A 50 -13.18 1.02 10.16
N LEU A 51 -12.22 0.39 10.86
CA LEU A 51 -11.41 1.03 11.90
C LEU A 51 -10.43 2.02 11.27
N SER A 52 -10.34 3.22 11.85
CA SER A 52 -9.26 4.19 11.62
C SER A 52 -9.15 4.77 10.20
N GLY A 53 -10.26 4.87 9.46
CA GLY A 53 -10.29 5.52 8.14
C GLY A 53 -9.61 4.70 7.04
N ASP A 54 -9.41 3.39 7.29
CA ASP A 54 -8.86 2.47 6.31
C ASP A 54 -9.91 2.13 5.24
N TYR A 55 -9.77 2.74 4.08
CA TYR A 55 -10.63 2.50 2.92
C TYR A 55 -10.44 1.09 2.32
N THR A 56 -9.37 0.38 2.71
CA THR A 56 -9.14 -1.01 2.28
C THR A 56 -9.85 -2.00 3.22
N LEU A 57 -11.15 -2.22 2.97
CA LEU A 57 -12.00 -3.13 3.74
C LEU A 57 -11.53 -4.60 3.77
N VAL A 58 -10.58 -4.99 2.91
CA VAL A 58 -10.12 -6.38 2.76
C VAL A 58 -8.78 -6.59 3.48
N LYS A 59 -8.81 -6.56 4.82
CA LYS A 59 -7.72 -7.08 5.68
C LYS A 59 -8.00 -8.51 6.17
N GLY A 60 -8.37 -9.42 5.27
CA GLY A 60 -8.67 -10.81 5.63
C GLY A 60 -8.86 -11.70 4.40
N PRO A 61 -8.91 -13.03 4.58
CA PRO A 61 -8.96 -13.99 3.47
C PRO A 61 -10.30 -14.01 2.71
N HIS A 62 -11.30 -13.25 3.15
CA HIS A 62 -12.65 -13.25 2.57
C HIS A 62 -13.11 -11.84 2.18
N CYS A 63 -13.78 -11.73 1.02
CA CYS A 63 -14.43 -10.51 0.58
C CYS A 63 -15.71 -10.26 1.40
N HIS A 64 -16.02 -8.99 1.66
CA HIS A 64 -17.24 -8.55 2.37
C HIS A 64 -18.47 -8.46 1.45
N LYS A 65 -18.28 -8.50 0.12
CA LYS A 65 -19.34 -8.59 -0.89
C LYS A 65 -19.45 -10.05 -1.34
N ASP A 66 -20.57 -10.69 -1.06
CA ASP A 66 -20.92 -12.01 -1.60
C ASP A 66 -22.44 -12.06 -1.84
N ASN A 67 -22.83 -12.38 -3.06
CA ASN A 67 -24.22 -12.27 -3.54
C ASN A 67 -25.13 -13.35 -2.95
N ASN A 68 -24.59 -14.48 -2.49
CA ASN A 68 -25.38 -15.70 -2.23
C ASN A 68 -25.28 -16.21 -0.78
N LYS A 69 -24.88 -15.36 0.20
CA LYS A 69 -24.69 -15.78 1.60
C LYS A 69 -25.97 -15.86 2.44
N THR A 70 -26.95 -15.00 2.17
CA THR A 70 -28.19 -14.92 2.97
C THR A 70 -29.26 -15.87 2.45
N PHE A 71 -29.57 -15.78 1.15
CA PHE A 71 -30.64 -16.56 0.51
C PHE A 71 -30.13 -17.73 -0.33
N GLY A 72 -28.82 -18.00 -0.29
CA GLY A 72 -28.22 -19.05 -1.11
C GLY A 72 -28.14 -18.66 -2.60
N SER A 73 -27.84 -19.66 -3.43
CA SER A 73 -27.79 -19.48 -4.89
C SER A 73 -29.18 -19.59 -5.52
N VAL A 74 -29.34 -19.00 -6.70
CA VAL A 74 -30.58 -19.06 -7.48
C VAL A 74 -31.00 -20.51 -7.76
N LYS A 75 -32.31 -20.79 -7.77
CA LYS A 75 -32.85 -22.12 -8.05
C LYS A 75 -32.31 -22.66 -9.38
N GLY A 76 -31.71 -23.85 -9.33
CA GLY A 76 -31.14 -24.49 -10.51
C GLY A 76 -29.69 -24.14 -10.81
N ASN A 77 -29.02 -23.33 -9.98
CA ASN A 77 -27.58 -23.13 -10.06
C ASN A 77 -26.80 -24.39 -9.62
N ASN A 78 -27.28 -25.08 -8.59
CA ASN A 78 -26.65 -26.30 -8.05
C ASN A 78 -27.28 -27.56 -8.66
N LYS A 79 -27.15 -27.75 -9.97
CA LYS A 79 -27.59 -28.98 -10.65
C LYS A 79 -26.47 -30.01 -10.66
N CYS A 80 -26.82 -31.29 -10.57
CA CYS A 80 -25.87 -32.36 -10.84
C CYS A 80 -25.43 -32.29 -12.30
N ASN A 81 -24.15 -32.03 -12.54
CA ASN A 81 -23.55 -32.08 -13.86
C ASN A 81 -22.67 -33.34 -13.96
N SER A 82 -22.91 -34.19 -14.96
CA SER A 82 -22.13 -35.43 -15.12
C SER A 82 -20.67 -35.17 -15.51
N THR A 83 -20.36 -33.98 -16.03
CA THR A 83 -18.99 -33.59 -16.40
C THR A 83 -18.19 -33.02 -15.23
N GLU A 84 -18.85 -32.51 -14.19
CA GLU A 84 -18.24 -31.85 -13.03
C GLU A 84 -18.32 -32.75 -11.80
N PHE A 85 -17.47 -33.76 -11.77
CA PHE A 85 -17.29 -34.65 -10.62
C PHE A 85 -15.96 -34.36 -9.90
N LEU A 86 -15.89 -34.71 -8.61
CA LEU A 86 -14.67 -34.56 -7.82
C LEU A 86 -13.56 -35.47 -8.37
N LYS A 87 -12.45 -34.86 -8.77
CA LYS A 87 -11.25 -35.56 -9.25
C LYS A 87 -10.28 -35.80 -8.08
N LYS A 88 -9.36 -36.76 -8.21
CA LYS A 88 -8.25 -36.92 -7.26
C LYS A 88 -7.46 -35.61 -7.17
N ASN A 89 -7.08 -35.20 -5.96
CA ASN A 89 -6.40 -33.93 -5.70
C ASN A 89 -7.20 -32.67 -6.11
N SER A 90 -8.55 -32.75 -6.12
CA SER A 90 -9.41 -31.57 -6.32
C SER A 90 -9.97 -31.03 -4.99
N GLY A 91 -10.39 -29.76 -4.98
CA GLY A 91 -10.95 -29.07 -3.82
C GLY A 91 -9.92 -28.35 -2.95
N LEU A 92 -10.41 -27.68 -1.90
CA LEU A 92 -9.63 -26.79 -1.01
C LEU A 92 -8.45 -27.48 -0.32
N MET A 93 -8.43 -28.81 -0.24
CA MET A 93 -7.38 -29.59 0.42
C MET A 93 -6.67 -30.57 -0.53
N GLY A 94 -7.16 -30.71 -1.77
CA GLY A 94 -6.66 -31.69 -2.73
C GLY A 94 -5.49 -31.17 -3.57
N SER A 95 -5.49 -29.87 -3.89
CA SER A 95 -4.45 -29.21 -4.68
C SER A 95 -3.50 -28.41 -3.81
N ASN A 96 -3.17 -28.92 -2.61
CA ASN A 96 -2.23 -28.29 -1.68
C ASN A 96 -0.78 -28.41 -2.20
N GLN A 97 -0.52 -27.87 -3.38
CA GLN A 97 0.83 -27.52 -3.77
C GLN A 97 1.22 -26.33 -2.91
N LEU A 98 1.96 -26.64 -1.84
CA LEU A 98 2.66 -25.63 -1.07
C LEU A 98 3.47 -24.79 -2.06
N PRO A 99 3.49 -23.45 -1.91
CA PRO A 99 4.36 -22.64 -2.73
C PRO A 99 5.80 -23.13 -2.55
N GLU A 100 6.61 -22.95 -3.59
CA GLU A 100 8.03 -23.26 -3.50
C GLU A 100 8.64 -22.63 -2.25
N LYS A 101 9.50 -23.39 -1.55
CA LYS A 101 10.14 -22.94 -0.32
C LYS A 101 10.96 -21.68 -0.60
N LYS A 102 10.44 -20.53 -0.19
CA LYS A 102 11.16 -19.25 -0.21
C LYS A 102 11.86 -19.04 1.12
N ILE A 103 13.08 -18.50 1.08
CA ILE A 103 13.75 -18.03 2.28
C ILE A 103 12.97 -16.81 2.77
N PHE A 104 12.42 -16.91 3.97
CA PHE A 104 11.67 -15.81 4.58
C PHE A 104 12.61 -14.65 4.88
N LYS A 105 12.27 -13.45 4.39
CA LYS A 105 12.93 -12.19 4.72
C LYS A 105 11.92 -11.27 5.39
N TYR A 106 12.30 -10.69 6.52
CA TYR A 106 11.48 -9.69 7.18
C TYR A 106 11.55 -8.35 6.43
N SER A 107 10.45 -7.60 6.40
CA SER A 107 10.35 -6.30 5.70
C SER A 107 11.26 -5.22 6.30
N ASP A 108 11.62 -5.35 7.57
CA ASP A 108 12.49 -4.44 8.29
C ASP A 108 13.98 -4.82 8.21
N SER A 109 14.34 -5.88 7.45
CA SER A 109 15.70 -6.44 7.45
C SER A 109 16.81 -5.42 7.14
N GLU A 110 16.55 -4.41 6.32
CA GLU A 110 17.51 -3.34 5.97
C GLU A 110 17.62 -2.26 7.05
N ASN A 111 16.59 -2.08 7.87
CA ASN A 111 16.54 -1.03 8.90
C ASN A 111 16.91 -1.55 10.30
N ARG A 112 17.35 -2.81 10.40
CA ARG A 112 17.78 -3.39 11.67
C ARG A 112 19.14 -2.83 12.06
N LYS A 113 19.35 -2.70 13.37
CA LYS A 113 20.66 -2.35 13.92
C LYS A 113 21.68 -3.42 13.52
N GLU A 114 22.90 -2.98 13.26
CA GLU A 114 24.03 -3.86 12.96
C GLU A 114 24.26 -4.87 14.10
N PHE A 115 24.89 -5.99 13.76
CA PHE A 115 25.20 -7.02 14.74
C PHE A 115 26.27 -6.53 15.72
N ILE A 116 26.13 -6.91 16.99
CA ILE A 116 27.11 -6.56 18.03
C ILE A 116 28.43 -7.29 17.72
N PRO A 117 29.59 -6.60 17.72
CA PRO A 117 30.89 -7.26 17.53
C PRO A 117 31.05 -8.46 18.46
N LYS A 118 31.57 -9.58 17.94
CA LYS A 118 31.78 -10.77 18.77
C LYS A 118 32.99 -10.57 19.67
N ILE A 119 33.06 -11.33 20.75
CA ILE A 119 34.15 -11.22 21.75
C ILE A 119 35.56 -11.44 21.16
N ASN A 120 35.65 -12.27 20.12
CA ASN A 120 36.91 -12.58 19.42
C ASN A 120 37.19 -11.62 18.26
N ASP A 121 36.22 -10.80 17.86
CA ASP A 121 36.44 -9.81 16.82
C ASP A 121 37.32 -8.71 17.40
N LYS A 122 38.47 -8.48 16.75
CA LYS A 122 39.41 -7.46 17.21
C LYS A 122 38.72 -6.11 17.15
N PRO A 123 38.70 -5.33 18.25
CA PRO A 123 38.15 -3.99 18.21
C PRO A 123 38.95 -3.15 17.21
N ILE A 124 38.31 -2.15 16.60
CA ILE A 124 38.92 -1.26 15.61
C ILE A 124 39.85 -0.23 16.32
N MET A 125 40.69 -0.69 17.25
CA MET A 125 41.61 0.15 18.02
C MET A 125 42.92 0.36 17.27
N GLY A 126 43.37 1.62 17.23
CA GLY A 126 44.72 1.95 16.74
C GLY A 126 44.91 1.68 15.25
N GLN A 127 44.01 2.19 14.39
CA GLN A 127 44.28 2.26 12.96
C GLN A 127 45.49 3.19 12.73
N VAL A 128 46.70 2.63 12.79
CA VAL A 128 47.92 3.33 12.44
C VAL A 128 48.13 3.11 10.95
N SER A 129 47.97 4.19 10.18
CA SER A 129 48.33 4.17 8.76
C SER A 129 49.82 3.89 8.62
N LYS A 130 50.20 2.90 7.80
CA LYS A 130 51.61 2.66 7.42
C LYS A 130 52.16 3.74 6.46
N LYS A 131 51.37 4.77 6.16
CA LYS A 131 51.78 5.86 5.28
C LYS A 131 52.95 6.60 5.91
N ASN A 132 54.06 6.70 5.18
CA ASN A 132 55.14 7.58 5.56
C ASN A 132 54.74 9.02 5.19
N TYR A 133 54.26 9.76 6.19
CA TYR A 133 53.78 11.13 6.03
C TYR A 133 54.89 12.08 5.55
N ILE A 134 56.15 11.83 5.91
CA ILE A 134 57.28 12.67 5.48
C ILE A 134 57.45 12.57 3.96
N LEU A 135 57.50 11.34 3.44
CA LEU A 135 57.65 11.08 2.00
C LEU A 135 56.42 11.53 1.20
N SER A 136 55.22 11.29 1.72
CA SER A 136 53.98 11.75 1.10
C SER A 136 53.96 13.26 0.96
N ASN A 137 54.24 13.98 2.03
CA ASN A 137 54.17 15.44 2.05
C ASN A 137 55.27 16.04 1.15
N ALA A 138 56.46 15.43 1.12
CA ALA A 138 57.54 15.86 0.23
C ALA A 138 57.20 15.64 -1.25
N ALA A 139 56.63 14.49 -1.60
CA ALA A 139 56.19 14.21 -2.98
C ALA A 139 55.06 15.16 -3.41
N GLU A 140 54.13 15.47 -2.51
CA GLU A 140 53.03 16.42 -2.75
C GLU A 140 53.53 17.84 -3.05
N ILE A 141 54.58 18.31 -2.37
CA ILE A 141 55.22 19.60 -2.65
C ILE A 141 55.94 19.61 -4.01
N ILE A 142 56.55 18.48 -4.41
CA ILE A 142 57.31 18.38 -5.67
C ILE A 142 56.39 18.27 -6.90
N LEU A 143 55.24 17.60 -6.74
CA LEU A 143 54.26 17.38 -7.80
C LEU A 143 53.17 18.47 -7.87
N SER A 144 53.11 19.38 -6.90
CA SER A 144 52.24 20.57 -6.91
C SER A 144 52.90 21.75 -7.62
#